data_AF-A0A849YVR5-F1
#
_entry.id   AF-A0A849YVR5-F1
#
_cell.length_a   1.000
_cell.length_b   1.000
_cell.length_c   1.000
_cell.angle_alpha   90.00
_cell.angle_beta   90.00
_cell.angle_gamma   90.00
#
_symmetry.space_group_name_H-M   'P 1'
#
loop_
_entity.id
_entity.type
_entity.pdbx_description
1 polymer ?
#
loop_
_entity_poly.entity_id
_entity_poly.type
_entity_poly.pdbx_seq_one_letter_code
_entity_poly.pdbx_strand_id
1 'polypeptide(L)'
;MLSTDVRFEGFTQSDWSRFLSLFRPRSPSGTERDPDRPQGGIIAVVSEGRLRKLVHTQAGRLRLEDVAPSWPLSVEELSRRHHASWGMTLEVGALENVMERFGARLRRGDGLTAQLVLLVSLVREEMLAGRINIWPARLSGLPVPTVGMVDTTLDAVCPRGHAIALGLFDGGDVWTSVALRRGRAGSFDWILGPDEIRRDMGLLAGDWRRDYRHLARAFDQRVGPLAMGVYAEATTFRELEVDPTPGAWARAVAIRDVILSPVPIALAVPLGIDAGRAAFSAVRGIAERAQGLGLVSPVLAIVRETLGQVATVVGLEQDAEGRFGFDPLEILRRLLSREK
;
A
#
# COMPACT_ATOMS: atom_id res chain seq x y z
N MET A 1 -16.27 -5.68 -9.86
CA MET A 1 -16.84 -5.88 -8.52
C MET A 1 -15.70 -6.31 -7.62
N LEU A 2 -15.55 -5.69 -6.44
CA LEU A 2 -14.79 -6.32 -5.36
C LEU A 2 -15.49 -7.64 -5.02
N SER A 3 -14.75 -8.66 -4.57
CA SER A 3 -15.33 -9.92 -4.08
C SER A 3 -16.57 -9.64 -3.24
N THR A 4 -17.64 -10.42 -3.43
CA THR A 4 -18.95 -10.24 -2.77
C THR A 4 -18.86 -10.20 -1.25
N ASP A 5 -17.74 -10.68 -0.72
CA ASP A 5 -17.52 -10.85 0.70
C ASP A 5 -16.68 -9.71 1.30
N VAL A 6 -16.28 -8.71 0.50
CA VAL A 6 -15.54 -7.54 0.99
C VAL A 6 -16.51 -6.46 1.43
N ARG A 7 -16.55 -6.21 2.73
CA ARG A 7 -17.25 -5.06 3.31
C ARG A 7 -16.36 -3.82 3.21
N PHE A 8 -16.91 -2.72 2.69
CA PHE A 8 -16.23 -1.44 2.61
C PHE A 8 -17.11 -0.36 3.24
N GLU A 9 -16.71 0.13 4.42
CA GLU A 9 -17.57 0.93 5.31
C GLU A 9 -16.77 2.04 6.03
N GLY A 10 -17.46 2.96 6.71
CA GLY A 10 -16.83 3.96 7.57
C GLY A 10 -16.06 5.08 6.87
N PHE A 11 -16.30 5.35 5.58
CA PHE A 11 -15.71 6.49 4.87
C PHE A 11 -16.75 7.57 4.55
N THR A 12 -16.49 8.80 4.99
CA THR A 12 -17.13 9.98 4.39
C THR A 12 -16.41 10.40 3.10
N GLN A 13 -17.01 11.29 2.32
CA GLN A 13 -16.36 11.89 1.15
C GLN A 13 -15.02 12.56 1.53
N SER A 14 -15.00 13.29 2.64
CA SER A 14 -13.79 13.97 3.14
C SER A 14 -12.72 12.97 3.54
N ASP A 15 -13.09 11.87 4.19
CA ASP A 15 -12.15 10.82 4.58
C ASP A 15 -11.55 10.13 3.37
N TRP A 16 -12.35 9.87 2.35
CA TRP A 16 -11.87 9.31 1.10
C TRP A 16 -10.89 10.25 0.41
N SER A 17 -11.19 11.55 0.37
CA SER A 17 -10.28 12.56 -0.17
C SER A 17 -8.95 12.62 0.60
N ARG A 18 -9.00 12.56 1.94
CA ARG A 18 -7.81 12.54 2.80
C ARG A 18 -6.99 11.27 2.60
N PHE A 19 -7.62 10.10 2.59
CA PHE A 19 -6.96 8.82 2.37
C PHE A 19 -6.29 8.77 0.99
N LEU A 20 -7.01 9.14 -0.07
CA LEU A 20 -6.44 9.21 -1.42
C LEU A 20 -5.33 10.26 -1.54
N SER A 21 -5.33 11.29 -0.69
CA SER A 21 -4.26 12.30 -0.67
C SER A 21 -2.92 11.76 -0.16
N LEU A 22 -2.90 10.63 0.56
CA LEU A 22 -1.66 9.95 0.95
C LEU A 22 -0.91 9.41 -0.26
N PHE A 23 -1.65 8.87 -1.22
CA PHE A 23 -1.07 8.35 -2.46
C PHE A 23 -0.77 9.44 -3.50
N ARG A 24 -1.01 10.72 -3.17
CA ARG A 24 -0.62 11.82 -4.06
C ARG A 24 0.89 11.99 -3.97
N PRO A 25 1.63 11.88 -5.09
CA PRO A 25 3.07 12.06 -5.06
C PRO A 25 3.48 13.39 -4.42
N ARG A 26 4.38 13.39 -3.43
CA ARG A 26 4.98 14.59 -2.80
C ARG A 26 6.50 14.62 -2.96
N SER A 27 7.13 15.78 -2.78
CA SER A 27 8.59 15.91 -2.74
C SER A 27 9.04 16.05 -1.29
N PRO A 28 10.32 15.72 -0.99
CA PRO A 28 10.92 16.01 0.30
C PRO A 28 10.68 17.48 0.67
N SER A 29 10.27 17.72 1.91
CA SER A 29 10.02 19.06 2.45
C SER A 29 11.28 19.94 2.34
N GLY A 30 11.11 21.23 2.05
CA GLY A 30 12.19 22.21 1.99
C GLY A 30 12.65 22.64 0.59
N THR A 31 12.17 22.01 -0.49
CA THR A 31 12.32 22.57 -1.84
C THR A 31 11.19 23.56 -2.11
N GLU A 32 11.54 24.85 -2.26
CA GLU A 32 10.63 25.87 -2.76
C GLU A 32 9.99 25.34 -4.05
N ARG A 33 8.67 25.45 -4.16
CA ARG A 33 7.91 24.76 -5.20
C ARG A 33 8.22 25.43 -6.53
N ASP A 34 9.14 24.83 -7.29
CA ASP A 34 9.50 25.28 -8.63
C ASP A 34 8.21 25.48 -9.47
N PRO A 35 7.90 26.72 -9.87
CA PRO A 35 6.69 27.03 -10.63
C PRO A 35 6.67 26.35 -12.00
N ASP A 36 7.83 26.01 -12.56
CA ASP A 36 7.98 25.34 -13.86
C ASP A 36 7.88 23.81 -13.76
N ARG A 37 7.65 23.28 -12.56
CA ARG A 37 7.62 21.84 -12.32
C ARG A 37 6.42 21.18 -13.00
N PRO A 38 6.60 20.01 -13.64
CA PRO A 38 5.50 19.26 -14.24
C PRO A 38 4.40 18.92 -13.21
N GLN A 39 3.13 19.13 -13.57
CA GLN A 39 1.97 18.88 -12.71
C GLN A 39 0.90 18.06 -13.43
N GLY A 40 0.06 17.38 -12.66
CA GLY A 40 -1.01 16.56 -13.24
C GLY A 40 -0.47 15.40 -14.07
N GLY A 41 -1.31 14.88 -14.95
CA GLY A 41 -0.99 13.77 -15.83
C GLY A 41 -1.65 13.91 -17.18
N ILE A 42 -1.06 13.29 -18.19
CA ILE A 42 -1.60 13.28 -19.55
C ILE A 42 -2.10 11.89 -19.93
N ILE A 43 -3.30 11.83 -20.50
CA ILE A 43 -3.91 10.60 -21.00
C ILE A 43 -4.19 10.78 -22.48
N ALA A 44 -3.50 9.99 -23.31
CA ALA A 44 -3.73 9.90 -24.74
C ALA A 44 -4.50 8.61 -25.07
N VAL A 45 -5.61 8.73 -25.79
CA VAL A 45 -6.37 7.59 -26.31
C VAL A 45 -6.08 7.46 -27.80
N VAL A 46 -5.65 6.28 -28.22
CA VAL A 46 -5.16 5.98 -29.57
C VAL A 46 -6.04 4.90 -30.19
N SER A 47 -6.35 5.00 -31.47
CA SER A 47 -7.05 3.96 -32.22
C SER A 47 -6.42 3.84 -33.59
N GLU A 48 -6.01 2.63 -33.97
CA GLU A 48 -5.36 2.35 -35.25
C GLU A 48 -4.13 3.26 -35.47
N GLY A 49 -3.32 3.44 -34.43
CA GLY A 49 -2.14 4.31 -34.45
C GLY A 49 -2.44 5.82 -34.53
N ARG A 50 -3.71 6.26 -34.46
CA ARG A 50 -4.09 7.68 -34.49
C ARG A 50 -4.59 8.17 -33.14
N LEU A 51 -4.15 9.36 -32.74
CA LEU A 51 -4.62 10.02 -31.52
C LEU A 51 -6.10 10.42 -31.67
N ARG A 52 -6.96 9.92 -30.77
CA ARG A 52 -8.42 10.22 -30.74
C ARG A 52 -8.81 11.18 -29.64
N LYS A 53 -8.12 11.11 -28.49
CA LYS A 53 -8.40 11.95 -27.33
C LYS A 53 -7.11 12.27 -26.60
N LEU A 54 -7.02 13.49 -26.10
CA LEU A 54 -5.92 13.94 -25.26
C LEU A 54 -6.51 14.71 -24.07
N VAL A 55 -6.16 14.31 -22.86
CA VAL A 55 -6.67 14.91 -21.63
C VAL A 55 -5.51 15.14 -20.67
N HIS A 56 -5.43 16.36 -20.14
CA HIS A 56 -4.62 16.71 -18.99
C HIS A 56 -5.50 16.68 -17.73
N THR A 57 -5.06 16.02 -16.66
CA THR A 57 -5.90 15.88 -15.45
C THR A 57 -6.20 17.20 -14.74
N GLN A 58 -5.41 18.26 -14.99
CA GLN A 58 -5.67 19.59 -14.44
C GLN A 58 -6.22 20.58 -15.47
N ALA A 59 -5.77 20.52 -16.73
CA ALA A 59 -6.17 21.46 -17.77
C ALA A 59 -7.40 20.99 -18.57
N GLY A 60 -7.85 19.75 -18.33
CA GLY A 60 -8.97 19.14 -19.04
C GLY A 60 -8.60 18.65 -20.43
N ARG A 61 -9.53 18.73 -21.37
CA ARG A 61 -9.34 18.23 -22.74
C ARG A 61 -8.40 19.15 -23.52
N LEU A 62 -7.34 18.57 -24.10
CA LEU A 62 -6.39 19.26 -24.96
C LEU A 62 -6.78 19.14 -26.43
N ARG A 63 -6.32 20.07 -27.27
CA ARG A 63 -6.56 20.03 -28.72
C ARG A 63 -5.63 19.01 -29.37
N LEU A 64 -6.15 18.24 -30.31
CA LEU A 64 -5.38 17.21 -31.00
C LEU A 64 -4.42 17.83 -32.03
N GLU A 65 -4.82 18.98 -32.61
CA GLU A 65 -4.03 19.75 -33.57
C GLU A 65 -2.65 20.14 -33.02
N ASP A 66 -2.56 20.39 -31.71
CA ASP A 66 -1.33 20.78 -31.04
C ASP A 66 -0.26 19.67 -31.07
N VAL A 67 -0.66 18.41 -31.24
CA VAL A 67 0.22 17.23 -31.18
C VAL A 67 0.27 16.46 -32.50
N ALA A 68 -0.76 16.58 -33.33
CA ALA A 68 -0.92 15.85 -34.59
C ALA A 68 0.30 15.90 -35.53
N PRO A 69 1.01 17.04 -35.73
CA PRO A 69 2.16 17.11 -36.64
C PRO A 69 3.35 16.23 -36.23
N SER A 70 3.42 15.89 -34.94
CA SER A 70 4.55 15.16 -34.33
C SER A 70 4.17 13.74 -33.88
N TRP A 71 2.95 13.30 -34.18
CA TRP A 71 2.47 11.98 -33.79
C TRP A 71 3.04 10.89 -34.72
N PRO A 72 3.44 9.70 -34.22
CA PRO A 72 3.38 9.23 -32.83
C PRO A 72 4.50 9.77 -31.93
N LEU A 73 4.14 10.14 -30.70
CA LEU A 73 5.09 10.48 -29.64
C LEU A 73 5.13 9.37 -28.59
N SER A 74 6.28 9.19 -27.94
CA SER A 74 6.30 8.37 -26.73
C SER A 74 5.50 9.07 -25.61
N VAL A 75 5.09 8.29 -24.61
CA VAL A 75 4.40 8.82 -23.43
C VAL A 75 5.28 9.82 -22.68
N GLU A 76 6.59 9.65 -22.70
CA GLU A 76 7.54 10.55 -22.08
C GLU A 76 7.61 11.89 -22.80
N GLU A 77 7.79 11.90 -24.12
CA GLU A 77 7.76 13.13 -24.92
C GLU A 77 6.43 13.87 -24.74
N LEU A 78 5.31 13.14 -24.76
CA LEU A 78 3.99 13.70 -24.55
C LEU A 78 3.86 14.33 -23.15
N SER A 79 4.36 13.65 -22.12
CA SER A 79 4.34 14.16 -20.75
C SER A 79 5.19 15.42 -20.60
N ARG A 80 6.41 15.41 -21.15
CA ARG A 80 7.32 16.58 -21.12
C ARG A 80 6.72 17.78 -21.85
N ARG A 81 6.16 17.57 -23.06
CA ARG A 81 5.57 18.64 -23.88
C ARG A 81 4.42 19.36 -23.19
N HIS A 82 3.63 18.64 -22.41
CA HIS A 82 2.49 19.20 -21.69
C HIS A 82 2.78 19.47 -20.22
N HIS A 83 4.06 19.50 -19.82
CA HIS A 83 4.48 19.71 -18.43
C HIS A 83 3.71 18.81 -17.45
N ALA A 84 3.51 17.54 -17.81
CA ALA A 84 2.80 16.54 -17.01
C ALA A 84 3.77 15.71 -16.16
N SER A 85 3.40 15.44 -14.91
CA SER A 85 4.23 14.65 -13.98
C SER A 85 4.21 13.14 -14.24
N TRP A 86 3.21 12.69 -14.99
CA TRP A 86 3.07 11.33 -15.50
C TRP A 86 2.27 11.35 -16.79
N GLY A 87 2.34 10.27 -17.55
CA GLY A 87 1.53 10.10 -18.75
C GLY A 87 1.10 8.67 -18.96
N MET A 88 0.05 8.50 -19.74
CA MET A 88 -0.41 7.20 -20.21
C MET A 88 -0.92 7.31 -21.64
N THR A 89 -0.55 6.37 -22.50
CA THR A 89 -1.24 6.12 -23.78
C THR A 89 -2.03 4.84 -23.68
N LEU A 90 -3.28 4.87 -24.12
CA LEU A 90 -4.19 3.74 -24.11
C LEU A 90 -4.75 3.52 -25.51
N GLU A 91 -4.63 2.31 -26.05
CA GLU A 91 -5.35 1.92 -27.26
C GLU A 91 -6.84 1.71 -26.95
N VAL A 92 -7.73 2.17 -27.83
CA VAL A 92 -9.17 1.91 -27.74
C VAL A 92 -9.40 0.41 -27.74
N GLY A 93 -10.18 -0.09 -26.77
CA GLY A 93 -10.39 -1.53 -26.59
C GLY A 93 -9.44 -2.18 -25.58
N ALA A 94 -8.33 -1.54 -25.19
CA ALA A 94 -7.37 -2.16 -24.27
C ALA A 94 -7.99 -2.40 -22.88
N LEU A 95 -8.72 -1.43 -22.33
CA LEU A 95 -9.40 -1.60 -21.04
C LEU A 95 -10.58 -2.57 -21.15
N GLU A 96 -11.31 -2.53 -22.25
CA GLU A 96 -12.39 -3.46 -22.54
C GLU A 96 -11.87 -4.90 -22.57
N ASN A 97 -10.75 -5.15 -23.26
CA ASN A 97 -10.09 -6.46 -23.30
C ASN A 97 -9.64 -6.93 -21.91
N VAL A 98 -9.08 -6.03 -21.09
CA VAL A 98 -8.74 -6.34 -19.69
C VAL A 98 -9.98 -6.76 -18.93
N MET A 99 -11.06 -5.99 -19.03
CA MET A 99 -12.29 -6.25 -18.28
C MET A 99 -13.03 -7.50 -18.75
N GLU A 100 -13.04 -7.77 -20.06
CA GLU A 100 -13.63 -8.98 -20.64
C GLU A 100 -12.86 -10.22 -20.19
N ARG A 101 -11.52 -10.20 -20.30
CA ARG A 101 -10.67 -11.32 -19.85
C ARG A 101 -10.70 -11.48 -18.34
N PHE A 102 -10.80 -10.38 -17.59
CA PHE A 102 -10.99 -10.40 -16.15
C PHE A 102 -12.29 -11.11 -15.80
N GLY A 103 -13.42 -10.71 -16.42
CA GLY A 103 -14.72 -11.34 -16.21
C GLY A 103 -14.75 -12.81 -16.61
N ALA A 104 -14.09 -13.19 -17.73
CA ALA A 104 -14.04 -14.56 -18.21
C ALA A 104 -13.20 -15.50 -17.31
N ARG A 105 -12.20 -14.96 -16.61
CA ARG A 105 -11.29 -15.74 -15.74
C ARG A 105 -11.69 -15.71 -14.26
N LEU A 106 -12.53 -14.75 -13.86
CA LEU A 106 -12.97 -14.59 -12.49
C LEU A 106 -13.79 -15.80 -12.01
N ARG A 107 -13.42 -16.37 -10.87
CA ARG A 107 -14.15 -17.47 -10.22
C ARG A 107 -14.92 -16.95 -9.02
N ARG A 108 -16.04 -17.59 -8.70
CA ARG A 108 -16.87 -17.24 -7.53
C ARG A 108 -16.12 -17.34 -6.20
N GLY A 109 -15.11 -18.21 -6.11
CA GLY A 109 -14.28 -18.39 -4.90
C GLY A 109 -13.04 -17.49 -4.84
N ASP A 110 -12.82 -16.62 -5.83
CA ASP A 110 -11.63 -15.77 -5.82
C ASP A 110 -11.78 -14.66 -4.79
N GLY A 111 -10.91 -14.68 -3.77
CA GLY A 111 -10.78 -13.59 -2.81
C GLY A 111 -10.16 -12.33 -3.43
N LEU A 112 -10.21 -11.22 -2.70
CA LEU A 112 -9.72 -9.92 -3.17
C LEU A 112 -8.27 -9.97 -3.70
N THR A 113 -7.38 -10.68 -3.00
CA THR A 113 -5.97 -10.84 -3.41
C THR A 113 -5.85 -11.49 -4.80
N ALA A 114 -6.56 -12.60 -5.03
CA ALA A 114 -6.54 -13.30 -6.31
C ALA A 114 -7.10 -12.42 -7.44
N GLN A 115 -8.18 -11.68 -7.18
CA GLN A 115 -8.77 -10.75 -8.14
C GLN A 115 -7.80 -9.61 -8.49
N LEU A 116 -7.11 -9.03 -7.51
CA LEU A 116 -6.13 -7.97 -7.74
C LEU A 116 -4.93 -8.46 -8.55
N VAL A 117 -4.37 -9.63 -8.20
CA VAL A 117 -3.25 -10.23 -8.95
C VAL A 117 -3.67 -10.54 -10.38
N LEU A 118 -4.87 -11.08 -10.60
CA LEU A 118 -5.41 -11.32 -11.94
C LEU A 118 -5.53 -10.01 -12.74
N LEU A 119 -6.11 -8.97 -12.15
CA LEU A 119 -6.26 -7.67 -12.82
C LEU A 119 -4.90 -7.06 -13.21
N VAL A 120 -3.94 -7.04 -12.28
CA VAL A 120 -2.59 -6.53 -12.53
C VAL A 120 -1.89 -7.34 -13.63
N SER A 121 -2.06 -8.67 -13.62
CA SER A 121 -1.50 -9.55 -14.65
C SER A 121 -2.07 -9.21 -16.03
N LEU A 122 -3.39 -9.03 -16.15
CA LEU A 122 -4.05 -8.68 -17.41
C LEU A 122 -3.62 -7.29 -17.91
N VAL A 123 -3.53 -6.29 -17.02
CA VAL A 123 -3.02 -4.96 -17.37
C VAL A 123 -1.58 -5.06 -17.87
N ARG A 124 -0.73 -5.85 -17.21
CA ARG A 124 0.65 -6.05 -17.65
C ARG A 124 0.73 -6.72 -19.02
N GLU A 125 -0.13 -7.67 -19.32
CA GLU A 125 -0.20 -8.29 -20.66
C GLU A 125 -0.52 -7.23 -21.73
N GLU A 126 -1.46 -6.32 -21.48
CA GLU A 126 -1.74 -5.19 -22.39
C GLU A 126 -0.57 -4.20 -22.49
N MET A 127 0.16 -3.99 -21.40
CA MET A 127 1.37 -3.15 -21.42
C MET A 127 2.49 -3.78 -22.24
N LEU A 128 2.72 -5.10 -22.11
CA LEU A 128 3.69 -5.84 -22.91
C LEU A 128 3.28 -5.88 -24.39
N ALA A 129 1.99 -5.89 -24.69
CA ALA A 129 1.46 -5.76 -26.05
C ALA A 129 1.57 -4.33 -26.61
N GLY A 130 2.06 -3.36 -25.83
CA GLY A 130 2.21 -1.95 -26.25
C GLY A 130 0.89 -1.18 -26.33
N ARG A 131 -0.22 -1.78 -25.92
CA ARG A 131 -1.56 -1.17 -25.96
C ARG A 131 -1.82 -0.24 -24.79
N ILE A 132 -1.08 -0.41 -23.70
CA ILE A 132 -1.03 0.49 -22.56
C ILE A 132 0.41 0.87 -22.32
N ASN A 133 0.77 2.15 -22.42
CA ASN A 133 2.10 2.62 -22.04
C ASN A 133 1.94 3.66 -20.95
N ILE A 134 2.80 3.60 -19.93
CA ILE A 134 2.75 4.49 -18.76
C ILE A 134 4.16 5.07 -18.56
N TRP A 135 4.21 6.35 -18.23
CA TRP A 135 5.44 7.02 -17.83
C TRP A 135 5.22 7.82 -16.54
N PRO A 136 6.15 7.78 -15.56
CA PRO A 136 7.32 6.92 -15.51
C PRO A 136 6.93 5.44 -15.26
N ALA A 137 7.60 4.51 -15.94
CA ALA A 137 7.35 3.08 -15.81
C ALA A 137 8.01 2.48 -14.56
N ARG A 138 7.65 2.96 -13.36
CA ARG A 138 8.36 2.66 -12.09
C ARG A 138 8.38 1.18 -11.71
N LEU A 139 7.36 0.44 -12.13
CA LEU A 139 7.25 -1.00 -11.91
C LEU A 139 7.82 -1.84 -13.07
N SER A 140 8.46 -1.21 -14.06
CA SER A 140 9.10 -1.93 -15.16
C SER A 140 10.21 -2.85 -14.64
N GLY A 141 10.29 -4.05 -15.22
CA GLY A 141 11.27 -5.07 -14.82
C GLY A 141 10.92 -5.87 -13.57
N LEU A 142 9.92 -5.46 -12.77
CA LEU A 142 9.48 -6.25 -11.62
C LEU A 142 8.55 -7.40 -12.06
N PRO A 143 8.72 -8.62 -11.53
CA PRO A 143 7.78 -9.72 -11.76
C PRO A 143 6.43 -9.40 -11.10
N VAL A 144 5.34 -9.85 -11.72
CA VAL A 144 4.03 -9.82 -11.06
C VAL A 144 4.04 -10.92 -10.00
N PRO A 145 3.73 -10.61 -8.72
CA PRO A 145 3.69 -11.63 -7.69
C PRO A 145 2.62 -12.68 -7.99
N THR A 146 2.90 -13.92 -7.58
CA THR A 146 1.86 -14.94 -7.52
C THR A 146 0.95 -14.71 -6.32
N VAL A 147 -0.26 -15.27 -6.35
CA VAL A 147 -1.17 -15.20 -5.19
C VAL A 147 -0.51 -15.80 -3.94
N GLY A 148 0.21 -16.92 -4.08
CA GLY A 148 0.95 -17.54 -2.98
C GLY A 148 2.01 -16.62 -2.37
N MET A 149 2.80 -15.90 -3.19
CA MET A 149 3.78 -14.93 -2.70
C MET A 149 3.13 -13.80 -1.89
N VAL A 150 2.00 -13.27 -2.38
CA VAL A 150 1.25 -12.24 -1.65
C VAL A 150 0.70 -12.81 -0.35
N ASP A 151 0.12 -14.00 -0.37
CA ASP A 151 -0.46 -14.63 0.82
C ASP A 151 0.59 -14.94 1.88
N THR A 152 1.78 -15.43 1.50
CA THR A 152 2.91 -15.65 2.43
C THR A 152 3.39 -14.34 3.04
N THR A 153 3.53 -13.28 2.24
CA THR A 153 3.90 -11.95 2.74
C THR A 153 2.84 -11.42 3.71
N LEU A 154 1.56 -11.59 3.36
CA LEU A 154 0.46 -11.20 4.23
C LEU A 154 0.40 -12.06 5.50
N ASP A 155 0.71 -13.36 5.46
CA ASP A 155 0.72 -14.22 6.64
C ASP A 155 1.78 -13.75 7.66
N ALA A 156 2.91 -13.23 7.19
CA ALA A 156 3.97 -12.69 8.05
C ALA A 156 3.59 -11.37 8.76
N VAL A 157 2.80 -10.51 8.10
CA VAL A 157 2.46 -9.16 8.60
C VAL A 157 1.05 -9.11 9.22
N CYS A 158 0.12 -9.86 8.67
CA CYS A 158 -1.29 -9.92 9.02
C CYS A 158 -1.82 -11.37 8.91
N PRO A 159 -1.64 -12.18 9.97
CA PRO A 159 -2.20 -13.53 10.00
C PRO A 159 -3.71 -13.53 9.79
N ARG A 160 -4.25 -14.68 9.40
CA ARG A 160 -5.70 -14.85 9.22
C ARG A 160 -6.45 -14.53 10.51
N GLY A 161 -7.62 -13.93 10.38
CA GLY A 161 -8.45 -13.48 11.50
C GLY A 161 -7.99 -12.19 12.18
N HIS A 162 -6.88 -11.59 11.74
CA HIS A 162 -6.36 -10.34 12.28
C HIS A 162 -6.58 -9.16 11.33
N ALA A 163 -6.33 -7.95 11.83
CA ALA A 163 -6.38 -6.72 11.04
C ALA A 163 -5.07 -5.95 11.09
N ILE A 164 -4.80 -5.20 10.02
CA ILE A 164 -3.78 -4.15 10.00
C ILE A 164 -4.46 -2.79 9.99
N ALA A 165 -3.90 -1.84 10.71
CA ALA A 165 -4.46 -0.50 10.84
C ALA A 165 -3.43 0.59 10.55
N LEU A 166 -3.90 1.67 9.94
CA LEU A 166 -3.19 2.94 9.82
C LEU A 166 -4.04 4.02 10.50
N GLY A 167 -3.44 4.80 11.39
CA GLY A 167 -4.09 5.90 12.09
C GLY A 167 -3.24 7.16 12.07
N LEU A 168 -3.71 8.18 11.36
CA LEU A 168 -3.00 9.44 11.22
C LEU A 168 -3.72 10.55 11.95
N PHE A 169 -2.98 11.31 12.74
CA PHE A 169 -3.48 12.39 13.59
C PHE A 169 -3.08 13.76 13.02
N ASP A 170 -3.90 14.77 13.25
CA ASP A 170 -3.60 16.17 12.94
C ASP A 170 -4.34 17.05 13.95
N GLY A 171 -3.64 18.04 14.53
CA GLY A 171 -4.23 18.95 15.50
C GLY A 171 -4.87 18.29 16.74
N GLY A 172 -4.40 17.09 17.13
CA GLY A 172 -4.95 16.35 18.27
C GLY A 172 -6.13 15.43 17.96
N ASP A 173 -6.61 15.42 16.70
CA ASP A 173 -7.72 14.58 16.23
C ASP A 173 -7.27 13.55 15.20
N VAL A 174 -8.09 12.52 14.96
CA VAL A 174 -7.85 11.55 13.87
C VAL A 174 -8.16 12.19 12.52
N TRP A 175 -7.09 12.57 11.81
CA TRP A 175 -7.15 13.13 10.47
C TRP A 175 -7.70 12.12 9.45
N THR A 176 -7.13 10.91 9.42
CA THR A 176 -7.64 9.77 8.65
C THR A 176 -7.18 8.46 9.28
N SER A 177 -7.94 7.39 9.09
CA SER A 177 -7.54 6.05 9.51
C SER A 177 -8.17 5.00 8.60
N VAL A 178 -7.51 3.86 8.46
CA VAL A 178 -8.05 2.70 7.75
C VAL A 178 -7.64 1.43 8.49
N ALA A 179 -8.55 0.47 8.59
CA ALA A 179 -8.23 -0.89 8.98
C ALA A 179 -8.62 -1.88 7.88
N LEU A 180 -7.76 -2.87 7.68
CA LEU A 180 -7.94 -3.95 6.73
C LEU A 180 -7.94 -5.26 7.51
N ARG A 181 -9.09 -5.93 7.58
CA ARG A 181 -9.25 -7.23 8.22
C ARG A 181 -9.01 -8.36 7.24
N ARG A 182 -8.20 -9.32 7.64
CA ARG A 182 -8.02 -10.58 6.92
C ARG A 182 -8.93 -11.64 7.53
N GLY A 183 -9.88 -12.13 6.74
CA GLY A 183 -10.83 -13.15 7.14
C GLY A 183 -10.18 -14.51 7.39
N ARG A 184 -10.98 -15.48 7.86
CA ARG A 184 -10.52 -16.87 8.09
C ARG A 184 -10.09 -17.56 6.79
N ALA A 185 -10.68 -17.17 5.67
CA ALA A 185 -10.33 -17.67 4.34
C ALA A 185 -8.96 -17.16 3.84
N GLY A 186 -8.35 -16.18 4.52
CA GLY A 186 -7.05 -15.61 4.14
C GLY A 186 -7.12 -14.44 3.17
N SER A 187 -8.29 -14.08 2.66
CA SER A 187 -8.48 -12.81 1.94
C SER A 187 -8.83 -11.67 2.88
N PHE A 188 -8.56 -10.44 2.47
CA PHE A 188 -9.18 -9.27 3.11
C PHE A 188 -10.69 -9.29 2.85
N ASP A 189 -11.48 -9.26 3.91
CA ASP A 189 -12.94 -9.32 3.88
C ASP A 189 -13.60 -8.05 4.46
N TRP A 190 -12.82 -7.16 5.07
CA TRP A 190 -13.34 -5.91 5.60
C TRP A 190 -12.32 -4.78 5.51
N ILE A 191 -12.74 -3.67 4.92
CA ILE A 191 -12.04 -2.39 4.88
C ILE A 191 -12.90 -1.39 5.65
N LEU A 192 -12.36 -0.87 6.75
CA LEU A 192 -13.06 0.06 7.63
C LEU A 192 -12.34 1.42 7.65
N GLY A 193 -13.08 2.47 7.32
CA GLY A 193 -12.63 3.86 7.38
C GLY A 193 -12.80 4.52 8.76
N PRO A 194 -12.49 5.82 8.86
CA PRO A 194 -12.40 6.51 10.14
C PRO A 194 -13.74 6.96 10.74
N ASP A 195 -14.82 7.12 9.98
CA ASP A 195 -16.07 7.76 10.46
C ASP A 195 -16.67 7.01 11.66
N GLU A 196 -16.82 5.70 11.54
CA GLU A 196 -17.35 4.86 12.63
C GLU A 196 -16.37 4.81 13.80
N ILE A 197 -15.08 4.65 13.51
CA ILE A 197 -14.04 4.49 14.53
C ILE A 197 -13.84 5.76 15.37
N ARG A 198 -13.96 6.94 14.78
CA ARG A 198 -13.89 8.21 15.53
C ARG A 198 -14.96 8.30 16.61
N ARG A 199 -16.15 7.74 16.37
CA ARG A 199 -17.25 7.73 17.35
C ARG A 199 -16.94 6.79 18.52
N ASP A 200 -16.22 5.71 18.25
CA ASP A 200 -15.86 4.69 19.24
C ASP A 200 -14.66 5.10 20.12
N MET A 201 -13.85 6.08 19.70
CA MET A 201 -12.67 6.53 20.45
C MET A 201 -12.99 7.38 21.69
N GLY A 202 -14.17 8.02 21.74
CA GLY A 202 -14.53 8.96 22.79
C GLY A 202 -13.76 10.30 22.69
N LEU A 203 -13.62 10.99 23.83
CA LEU A 203 -12.92 12.27 23.89
C LEU A 203 -11.40 12.05 23.88
N LEU A 204 -10.70 12.77 23.00
CA LEU A 204 -9.24 12.71 22.87
C LEU A 204 -8.57 13.76 23.75
N ALA A 205 -7.37 13.43 24.25
CA ALA A 205 -6.59 14.35 25.08
C ALA A 205 -5.86 15.42 24.24
N GLY A 206 -5.80 15.25 22.92
CA GLY A 206 -5.06 16.11 22.00
C GLY A 206 -3.58 15.76 21.90
N ASP A 207 -3.15 14.65 22.51
CA ASP A 207 -1.80 14.09 22.43
C ASP A 207 -1.87 12.74 21.73
N TRP A 208 -1.61 12.72 20.43
CA TRP A 208 -1.73 11.52 19.60
C TRP A 208 -0.88 10.34 20.11
N ARG A 209 0.26 10.61 20.77
CA ARG A 209 1.14 9.56 21.33
C ARG A 209 0.49 8.84 22.51
N ARG A 210 -0.59 9.38 23.07
CA ARG A 210 -1.47 8.71 24.04
C ARG A 210 -2.74 8.22 23.36
N ASP A 211 -3.31 9.06 22.50
CA ASP A 211 -4.61 8.84 21.90
C ASP A 211 -4.63 7.68 20.87
N TYR A 212 -3.48 7.30 20.31
CA TYR A 212 -3.37 6.11 19.46
C TYR A 212 -3.86 4.83 20.15
N ARG A 213 -3.80 4.73 21.48
CA ARG A 213 -4.28 3.56 22.23
C ARG A 213 -5.80 3.44 22.18
N HIS A 214 -6.50 4.57 22.19
CA HIS A 214 -7.95 4.62 22.02
C HIS A 214 -8.32 4.19 20.60
N LEU A 215 -7.58 4.67 19.59
CA LEU A 215 -7.77 4.25 18.20
C LEU A 215 -7.51 2.75 18.00
N ALA A 216 -6.39 2.24 18.53
CA ALA A 216 -6.03 0.83 18.44
C ALA A 216 -7.10 -0.06 19.10
N ARG A 217 -7.60 0.34 20.28
CA ARG A 217 -8.66 -0.38 20.98
C ARG A 217 -9.98 -0.33 20.23
N ALA A 218 -10.35 0.80 19.64
CA ALA A 218 -11.55 0.91 18.82
C ALA A 218 -11.49 -0.04 17.61
N PHE A 219 -10.34 -0.10 16.92
CA PHE A 219 -10.13 -1.09 15.86
C PHE A 219 -10.21 -2.53 16.35
N ASP A 220 -9.56 -2.84 17.47
CA ASP A 220 -9.56 -4.19 18.06
C ASP A 220 -10.98 -4.68 18.39
N GLN A 221 -11.81 -3.78 18.95
CA GLN A 221 -13.20 -4.07 19.30
C GLN A 221 -14.12 -4.20 18.08
N ARG A 222 -13.89 -3.39 17.04
CA ARG A 222 -14.78 -3.30 15.86
C ARG A 222 -14.43 -4.32 14.80
N VAL A 223 -13.15 -4.46 14.48
CA VAL A 223 -12.62 -5.21 13.34
C VAL A 223 -12.05 -6.57 13.76
N GLY A 224 -11.54 -6.66 14.99
CA GLY A 224 -10.89 -7.85 15.54
C GLY A 224 -9.40 -7.62 15.82
N PRO A 225 -8.69 -8.67 16.25
CA PRO A 225 -7.33 -8.57 16.77
C PRO A 225 -6.37 -7.89 15.79
N LEU A 226 -5.74 -6.80 16.22
CA LEU A 226 -4.72 -6.14 15.41
C LEU A 226 -3.46 -7.01 15.35
N ALA A 227 -3.00 -7.31 14.14
CA ALA A 227 -1.67 -7.86 13.87
C ALA A 227 -0.62 -6.74 13.81
N MET A 228 -1.01 -5.59 13.26
CA MET A 228 -0.16 -4.40 13.16
C MET A 228 -0.99 -3.13 13.19
N GLY A 229 -0.53 -2.13 13.91
CA GLY A 229 -1.04 -0.76 13.82
C GLY A 229 0.09 0.21 13.54
N VAL A 230 -0.09 1.13 12.60
CA VAL A 230 0.85 2.21 12.29
C VAL A 230 0.19 3.53 12.65
N TYR A 231 0.78 4.27 13.60
CA TYR A 231 0.21 5.52 14.10
C TYR A 231 1.24 6.64 14.03
N ALA A 232 0.85 7.81 13.54
CA ALA A 232 1.74 8.97 13.43
C ALA A 232 0.94 10.27 13.29
N GLU A 233 1.62 11.40 13.40
CA GLU A 233 1.10 12.65 12.83
C GLU A 233 1.07 12.56 11.30
N ALA A 234 0.03 13.13 10.69
CA ALA A 234 -0.16 13.13 9.24
C ALA A 234 0.98 13.86 8.52
N THR A 235 1.54 14.90 9.13
CA THR A 235 2.71 15.65 8.64
C THR A 235 3.95 14.76 8.61
N THR A 236 4.30 14.15 9.75
CA THR A 236 5.43 13.22 9.88
C THR A 236 5.32 12.04 8.91
N PHE A 237 4.15 11.41 8.83
CA PHE A 237 3.94 10.29 7.90
C PHE A 237 4.21 10.71 6.45
N ARG A 238 3.73 11.89 6.05
CA ARG A 238 3.94 12.45 4.71
C ARG A 238 5.38 12.84 4.42
N GLU A 239 6.14 13.27 5.42
CA GLU A 239 7.58 13.54 5.26
C GLU A 239 8.34 12.22 5.04
N LEU A 240 8.00 11.18 5.80
CA LEU A 240 8.59 9.85 5.69
C LEU A 240 8.24 9.12 4.38
N GLU A 241 7.09 9.40 3.77
CA GLU A 241 6.70 8.85 2.46
C GLU A 241 7.71 9.17 1.35
N VAL A 242 8.45 10.27 1.49
CA VAL A 242 9.31 10.83 0.44
C VAL A 242 10.76 10.98 0.89
N ASP A 243 11.09 10.63 2.13
CA ASP A 243 12.44 10.69 2.66
C ASP A 243 13.32 9.60 2.01
N PRO A 244 14.35 9.98 1.24
CA PRO A 244 15.22 9.02 0.58
C PRO A 244 16.22 8.35 1.55
N THR A 245 16.33 8.86 2.78
CA THR A 245 17.35 8.44 3.75
C THR A 245 17.09 7.00 4.21
N PRO A 246 18.02 6.05 3.96
CA PRO A 246 17.89 4.70 4.49
C PRO A 246 17.74 4.73 6.02
N GLY A 247 16.74 4.02 6.54
CA GLY A 247 16.47 3.96 7.98
C GLY A 247 15.68 5.15 8.56
N ALA A 248 15.21 6.12 7.75
CA ALA A 248 14.35 7.22 8.21
C ALA A 248 13.13 6.72 9.00
N TRP A 249 12.44 5.70 8.47
CA TRP A 249 11.33 5.03 9.15
C TRP A 249 11.74 4.39 10.48
N ALA A 250 12.87 3.69 10.52
CA ALA A 250 13.38 3.06 11.75
C ALA A 250 13.71 4.11 12.81
N ARG A 251 14.34 5.23 12.41
CA ARG A 251 14.61 6.38 13.29
C ARG A 251 13.31 6.98 13.82
N ALA A 252 12.31 7.21 12.96
CA ALA A 252 11.02 7.76 13.36
C ALA A 252 10.29 6.85 14.36
N VAL A 253 10.38 5.53 14.18
CA VAL A 253 9.87 4.55 15.17
C VAL A 253 10.65 4.64 16.49
N ALA A 254 11.98 4.72 16.43
CA ALA A 254 12.84 4.78 17.61
C ALA A 254 12.58 6.02 18.49
N ILE A 255 12.33 7.18 17.88
CA ILE A 255 12.01 8.43 18.59
C ILE A 255 10.51 8.63 18.87
N ARG A 256 9.67 7.65 18.50
CA ARG A 256 8.20 7.67 18.65
C ARG A 256 7.49 8.80 17.89
N ASP A 257 8.03 9.15 16.73
CA ASP A 257 7.33 9.96 15.73
C ASP A 257 6.39 9.08 14.87
N VAL A 258 6.71 7.79 14.80
CA VAL A 258 5.80 6.73 14.37
C VAL A 258 5.69 5.70 15.51
N ILE A 259 4.47 5.30 15.83
CA ILE A 259 4.20 4.24 16.79
C ILE A 259 3.69 3.02 16.02
N LEU A 260 4.39 1.90 16.18
CA LEU A 260 3.93 0.60 15.71
C LEU A 260 3.36 -0.18 16.89
N SER A 261 2.09 -0.57 16.82
CA SER A 261 1.42 -1.25 17.93
C SER A 261 0.19 -2.06 17.48
N PRO A 262 0.18 -3.39 17.65
CA PRO A 262 1.32 -4.23 17.99
C PRO A 262 2.35 -4.25 16.85
N VAL A 263 3.57 -4.70 17.14
CA VAL A 263 4.63 -4.86 16.13
C VAL A 263 4.70 -6.34 15.75
N PRO A 264 4.44 -6.71 14.48
CA PRO A 264 4.71 -8.07 14.01
C PRO A 264 6.17 -8.43 14.20
N ILE A 265 6.46 -9.67 14.62
CA ILE A 265 7.84 -10.17 14.79
C ILE A 265 8.63 -10.00 13.48
N ALA A 266 7.98 -10.18 12.34
CA ALA A 266 8.55 -9.97 11.00
C ALA A 266 9.14 -8.57 10.79
N LEU A 267 8.59 -7.56 11.47
CA LEU A 267 9.04 -6.17 11.36
C LEU A 267 9.97 -5.74 12.51
N ALA A 268 10.15 -6.59 13.53
CA ALA A 268 11.02 -6.25 14.66
C ALA A 268 12.50 -6.12 14.24
N VAL A 269 12.99 -7.08 13.47
CA VAL A 269 14.40 -7.15 13.03
C VAL A 269 14.76 -6.02 12.06
N PRO A 270 14.00 -5.76 10.97
CA PRO A 270 14.31 -4.67 10.04
C PRO A 270 14.26 -3.27 10.66
N LEU A 271 13.49 -3.10 11.74
CA LEU A 271 13.36 -1.81 12.43
C LEU A 271 14.38 -1.59 13.54
N GLY A 272 15.31 -2.53 13.76
CA GLY A 272 16.29 -2.48 14.85
C GLY A 272 15.64 -2.54 16.23
N ILE A 273 14.39 -3.01 16.32
CA ILE A 273 13.72 -3.25 17.60
C ILE A 273 14.36 -4.53 18.14
N ASP A 274 15.04 -4.38 19.28
CA ASP A 274 15.69 -5.48 19.99
C ASP A 274 14.76 -6.70 20.01
N ALA A 275 15.14 -7.78 19.32
CA ALA A 275 14.25 -8.92 19.04
C ALA A 275 13.65 -9.51 20.33
N GLY A 276 14.38 -9.36 21.45
CA GLY A 276 13.92 -9.68 22.79
C GLY A 276 12.70 -8.86 23.25
N ARG A 277 12.59 -7.57 22.92
CA ARG A 277 11.42 -6.73 23.27
C ARG A 277 10.20 -7.05 22.41
N ALA A 278 10.38 -7.30 21.12
CA ALA A 278 9.28 -7.70 20.25
C ALA A 278 8.73 -9.08 20.63
N ALA A 279 9.62 -10.06 20.86
CA ALA A 279 9.25 -11.37 21.41
C ALA A 279 8.58 -11.25 22.78
N PHE A 280 9.08 -10.38 23.67
CA PHE A 280 8.45 -10.13 24.98
C PHE A 280 7.04 -9.54 24.85
N SER A 281 6.78 -8.66 23.88
CA SER A 281 5.43 -8.11 23.64
C SER A 281 4.46 -9.14 23.07
N ALA A 282 4.91 -10.01 22.16
CA ALA A 282 4.13 -11.13 21.64
C ALA A 282 3.84 -12.16 22.74
N VAL A 283 4.84 -12.48 23.57
CA VAL A 283 4.69 -13.37 24.74
C VAL A 283 3.75 -12.76 25.78
N ARG A 284 3.82 -11.45 26.04
CA ARG A 284 2.92 -10.76 26.97
C ARG A 284 1.47 -10.81 26.50
N GLY A 285 1.21 -10.59 25.21
CA GLY A 285 -0.14 -10.70 24.65
C GLY A 285 -0.71 -12.12 24.69
N ILE A 286 0.14 -13.15 24.66
CA ILE A 286 -0.25 -14.56 24.83
C ILE A 286 -0.41 -14.90 26.33
N ALA A 287 0.48 -14.44 27.20
CA ALA A 287 0.46 -14.67 28.63
C ALA A 287 -0.70 -13.95 29.34
N GLU A 288 -1.10 -12.77 28.86
CA GLU A 288 -2.30 -12.07 29.34
C GLU A 288 -3.60 -12.82 28.96
N ARG A 289 -3.55 -13.71 27.94
CA ARG A 289 -4.66 -14.61 27.57
C ARG A 289 -4.57 -16.00 28.21
N ALA A 290 -3.38 -16.41 28.65
CA ALA A 290 -3.11 -17.72 29.24
C ALA A 290 -2.65 -17.55 30.70
N GLN A 291 -3.59 -17.21 31.59
CA GLN A 291 -3.33 -17.34 33.02
C GLN A 291 -3.23 -18.82 33.39
N GLY A 292 -2.01 -19.33 33.40
CA GLY A 292 -1.65 -20.63 33.97
C GLY A 292 -1.37 -21.70 32.93
N LEU A 293 -0.09 -21.84 32.56
CA LEU A 293 0.64 -23.12 32.41
C LEU A 293 2.04 -22.82 31.85
N GLY A 294 3.08 -23.25 32.58
CA GLY A 294 4.48 -23.04 32.21
C GLY A 294 4.88 -23.87 30.99
N LEU A 295 5.07 -23.23 29.84
CA LEU A 295 5.51 -23.86 28.59
C LEU A 295 6.41 -22.91 27.80
N VAL A 296 7.71 -22.89 28.12
CA VAL A 296 8.72 -22.06 27.43
C VAL A 296 9.27 -22.74 26.17
N SER A 297 9.11 -24.07 26.03
CA SER A 297 9.64 -24.85 24.89
C SER A 297 8.89 -24.68 23.55
N PRO A 298 7.53 -24.65 23.51
CA PRO A 298 6.80 -24.47 22.24
C PRO A 298 7.01 -23.08 21.60
N VAL A 299 7.26 -22.07 22.44
CA VAL A 299 7.44 -20.68 22.01
C VAL A 299 8.74 -20.50 21.22
N LEU A 300 9.82 -21.19 21.61
CA LEU A 300 11.10 -21.15 20.88
C LEU A 300 11.00 -21.82 19.50
N ALA A 301 10.19 -22.86 19.36
CA ALA A 301 9.92 -23.51 18.07
C ALA A 301 9.14 -22.57 17.14
N ILE A 302 8.09 -21.90 17.65
CA ILE A 302 7.33 -20.90 16.90
C ILE A 302 8.22 -19.74 16.49
N VAL A 303 9.07 -19.22 17.39
CA VAL A 303 10.01 -18.13 17.07
C VAL A 303 11.02 -18.57 16.00
N ARG A 304 11.53 -19.80 16.04
CA ARG A 304 12.47 -20.32 15.03
C ARG A 304 11.81 -20.53 13.66
N GLU A 305 10.60 -21.06 13.63
CA GLU A 305 9.81 -21.27 12.41
C GLU A 305 9.37 -19.92 11.80
N THR A 306 8.94 -18.97 12.64
CA THR A 306 8.58 -17.62 12.21
C THR A 306 9.80 -16.84 11.73
N LEU A 307 10.96 -16.94 12.40
CA LEU A 307 12.21 -16.31 11.96
C LEU A 307 12.73 -16.91 10.65
N GLY A 308 12.56 -18.22 10.44
CA GLY A 308 12.85 -18.86 9.14
C GLY A 308 11.98 -18.29 8.02
N GLN A 309 10.66 -18.19 8.25
CA GLN A 309 9.73 -17.58 7.29
C GLN A 309 10.01 -16.09 7.04
N VAL A 310 10.46 -15.35 8.06
CA VAL A 310 10.85 -13.94 7.93
C VAL A 310 12.14 -13.78 7.12
N ALA A 311 13.12 -14.68 7.26
CA ALA A 311 14.32 -14.66 6.42
C ALA A 311 13.98 -14.87 4.94
N THR A 312 13.00 -15.73 4.64
CA THR A 312 12.48 -15.94 3.28
C THR A 312 11.69 -14.71 2.76
N VAL A 313 10.85 -14.10 3.59
CA VAL A 313 10.01 -12.92 3.22
C VAL A 313 10.83 -11.63 3.08
N VAL A 314 11.93 -11.48 3.83
CA VAL A 314 12.84 -10.31 3.78
C VAL A 314 13.94 -10.51 2.73
N GLY A 315 13.91 -11.59 1.94
CA GLY A 315 14.86 -11.83 0.86
C GLY A 315 16.28 -12.14 1.33
N LEU A 316 16.46 -12.61 2.58
CA LEU A 316 17.76 -12.99 3.12
C LEU A 316 18.18 -14.42 2.72
N GLU A 317 17.26 -15.23 2.23
CA GLU A 317 17.59 -16.46 1.50
C GLU A 317 17.48 -16.21 -0.01
N GLN A 318 18.63 -16.20 -0.69
CA GLN A 318 18.65 -16.36 -2.14
C GLN A 318 18.15 -17.78 -2.45
N ASP A 319 17.03 -17.89 -3.16
CA ASP A 319 16.64 -19.16 -3.76
C ASP A 319 17.82 -19.69 -4.60
N ALA A 320 18.17 -20.96 -4.39
CA ALA A 320 19.29 -21.63 -5.07
C ALA A 320 19.15 -21.67 -6.62
N GLU A 321 18.02 -21.22 -7.16
CA GLU A 321 17.72 -21.11 -8.60
C GLU A 321 17.93 -19.71 -9.20
N GLY A 322 18.42 -18.73 -8.43
CA GLY A 322 18.76 -17.40 -8.98
C GLY A 322 17.56 -16.61 -9.56
N ARG A 323 16.33 -16.98 -9.18
CA ARG A 323 15.13 -16.21 -9.50
C ARG A 323 15.06 -15.00 -8.59
N PHE A 324 14.98 -13.79 -9.17
CA PHE A 324 14.74 -12.56 -8.43
C PHE A 324 13.48 -12.73 -7.56
N GLY A 325 13.67 -12.83 -6.24
CA GLY A 325 12.59 -12.90 -5.28
C GLY A 325 11.71 -11.65 -5.35
N PHE A 326 10.41 -11.83 -5.14
CA PHE A 326 9.50 -10.71 -4.93
C PHE A 326 9.87 -10.04 -3.61
N ASP A 327 10.43 -8.83 -3.67
CA ASP A 327 10.69 -7.99 -2.50
C ASP A 327 9.58 -6.92 -2.39
N PRO A 328 8.62 -7.08 -1.44
CA PRO A 328 7.53 -6.13 -1.25
C PRO A 328 8.03 -4.73 -0.86
N LEU A 329 9.15 -4.64 -0.15
CA LEU A 329 9.73 -3.38 0.29
C LEU A 329 10.39 -2.66 -0.88
N GLU A 330 11.04 -3.38 -1.79
CA GLU A 330 11.56 -2.81 -3.03
C GLU A 330 10.45 -2.25 -3.93
N ILE A 331 9.30 -2.94 -4.03
CA ILE A 331 8.13 -2.45 -4.77
C ILE A 331 7.60 -1.16 -4.14
N LEU A 332 7.42 -1.15 -2.83
CA LEU A 332 6.98 0.03 -2.09
C LEU A 332 7.98 1.18 -2.29
N ARG A 333 9.29 0.90 -2.19
CA ARG A 333 10.37 1.86 -2.41
C ARG A 333 10.36 2.42 -3.84
N ARG A 334 10.18 1.61 -4.87
CA ARG A 334 10.08 2.08 -6.28
C ARG A 334 8.80 2.88 -6.56
N LEU A 335 7.69 2.53 -5.90
CA LEU A 335 6.45 3.30 -6.02
C LEU A 335 6.57 4.68 -5.39
N LEU A 336 7.19 4.75 -4.21
CA LEU A 336 7.32 5.98 -3.42
C LEU A 336 8.49 6.86 -3.88
N SER A 337 9.60 6.25 -4.32
CA SER A 337 10.77 7.00 -4.81
C SER A 337 10.43 7.81 -6.06
N ARG A 338 11.01 9.01 -6.12
CA ARG A 338 10.93 9.94 -7.25
C ARG A 338 12.23 10.05 -8.03
N GLU A 339 13.23 9.26 -7.68
CA GLU A 339 14.49 9.21 -8.41
C GLU A 339 14.28 8.51 -9.75
N LYS A 340 14.87 9.11 -10.79
CA LYS A 340 14.75 8.71 -12.20
C LYS A 340 15.59 7.49 -12.50
#